data_AF-A0A241XSN4-F1
#
_entry.id   AF-A0A241XSN4-F1
#
_cell.length_a   1.000
_cell.length_b   1.000
_cell.length_c   1.000
_cell.angle_alpha   90.00
_cell.angle_beta   90.00
_cell.angle_gamma   90.00
#
_symmetry.space_group_name_H-M   'P 1'
#
loop_
_entity.id
_entity.type
_entity.pdbx_description
1 polymer ?
#
loop_
_entity_poly.entity_id
_entity_poly.type
_entity_poly.pdbx_seq_one_letter_code
_entity_poly.pdbx_strand_id
1 'polypeptide(L)' 'MANKDNGNTPCKHCGSQDQSWHTHNVVRGPVQDGRLKVGEVECQFVLGCNRCSETLAVLSADRVASMMNAALD' A
#
# COMPACT_ATOMS: atom_id res chain seq x y z
N MET A 1 -0.81 0.69 26.88
CA MET A 1 -1.05 1.13 25.49
C MET A 1 -1.96 0.10 24.87
N ALA A 2 -3.24 0.43 24.71
CA ALA A 2 -4.24 -0.53 24.24
C ALA A 2 -4.05 -0.79 22.74
N ASN A 3 -3.85 -2.05 22.39
CA ASN A 3 -3.84 -2.54 21.02
C ASN A 3 -5.28 -2.40 20.49
N LYS A 4 -5.54 -1.37 19.69
CA LYS A 4 -6.79 -1.30 18.92
C LYS A 4 -6.67 -2.39 17.85
N ASP A 5 -7.55 -3.38 17.89
CA ASP A 5 -7.67 -4.32 16.78
C ASP A 5 -8.17 -3.52 15.57
N ASN A 6 -7.32 -3.35 14.55
CA ASN A 6 -7.57 -2.48 13.39
C ASN A 6 -8.55 -3.09 12.37
N GLY A 7 -9.25 -4.18 12.72
CA GLY A 7 -9.97 -5.03 11.76
C GLY A 7 -9.06 -5.72 10.73
N ASN A 8 -7.74 -5.57 10.86
CA ASN A 8 -6.76 -6.11 9.92
C ASN A 8 -6.35 -7.53 10.33
N THR A 9 -6.20 -8.41 9.34
CA THR A 9 -5.69 -9.76 9.57
C THR A 9 -4.26 -9.70 10.10
N PRO A 10 -3.88 -10.50 11.12
CA PRO A 10 -2.50 -10.55 11.62
C PRO A 10 -1.49 -10.86 10.52
N CYS A 11 -0.24 -10.42 10.70
CA CYS A 11 0.83 -10.66 9.73
C CYS A 11 0.99 -12.17 9.52
N LYS A 12 0.86 -12.63 8.27
CA LYS A 12 0.98 -14.05 7.91
C LYS A 12 2.35 -14.67 8.22
N HIS A 13 3.38 -13.84 8.40
CA HIS A 13 4.75 -14.30 8.67
C HIS A 13 5.08 -14.34 10.17
N CYS A 14 4.82 -13.27 10.92
CA CYS A 14 5.21 -13.18 12.34
C CYS A 14 4.03 -13.07 13.33
N GLY A 15 2.79 -13.09 12.85
CA GLY A 15 1.58 -12.96 13.69
C GLY A 15 1.34 -11.56 14.27
N SER A 16 2.21 -10.59 14.01
CA SER A 16 2.06 -9.23 14.54
C SER A 16 0.87 -8.49 13.95
N GLN A 17 0.19 -7.71 14.79
CA GLN A 17 -0.81 -6.72 14.38
C GLN A 17 -0.21 -5.33 14.08
N ASP A 18 1.05 -5.12 14.42
CA ASP A 18 1.78 -3.87 14.13
C ASP A 18 2.11 -3.79 12.64
N GLN A 19 1.23 -3.11 11.91
CA GLN A 19 1.20 -2.97 10.47
C GLN A 19 0.86 -1.53 10.09
N SER A 20 1.43 -1.04 8.99
CA SER A 20 1.17 0.32 8.49
C SER A 20 1.10 0.36 6.98
N TRP A 21 0.29 1.30 6.48
CA TRP A 21 0.22 1.64 5.07
C TRP A 21 1.29 2.68 4.71
N HIS A 22 1.92 2.48 3.56
CA HIS A 22 2.90 3.38 2.97
C HIS A 22 2.56 3.62 1.50
N THR A 23 2.94 4.79 0.98
CA THR A 23 2.83 5.09 -0.45
C THR A 23 4.18 4.94 -1.11
N HIS A 24 4.18 4.40 -2.33
CA HIS A 24 5.37 4.19 -3.14
C HIS A 24 5.06 4.55 -4.59
N ASN A 25 5.79 5.53 -5.14
CA ASN A 25 5.66 5.90 -6.53
C ASN A 25 6.54 5.00 -7.39
N VAL A 26 5.95 4.41 -8.43
CA VAL A 26 6.65 3.60 -9.42
C VAL A 26 6.55 4.23 -10.79
N VAL A 27 7.59 4.05 -11.58
CA VAL A 27 7.61 4.44 -12.99
C VAL A 27 7.37 3.20 -13.83
N ARG A 28 6.35 3.20 -14.69
CA ARG A 28 6.04 2.06 -15.58
C ARG A 28 6.30 2.30 -17.06
N GLY A 29 6.91 3.43 -17.42
CA GLY A 29 7.30 3.75 -18.79
C GLY A 29 8.71 3.27 -19.16
N PRO A 30 8.99 2.96 -20.44
CA PRO A 30 10.33 2.64 -20.92
C PRO A 30 11.21 3.89 -21.14
N VAL A 31 10.70 5.07 -20.76
CA VAL A 31 11.29 6.35 -21.14
C VAL A 31 12.58 6.58 -20.34
N GLN A 32 13.57 7.14 -21.01
CA GLN A 32 14.84 7.47 -20.41
C GLN A 32 14.66 8.44 -19.23
N ASP A 33 15.55 8.29 -18.24
CA ASP A 33 15.62 9.18 -17.08
C ASP A 33 15.69 10.65 -17.52
N GLY A 34 14.97 11.52 -16.81
CA GLY A 34 14.79 12.93 -17.16
C GLY A 34 13.75 13.25 -18.25
N ARG A 35 13.11 12.23 -18.87
CA ARG A 35 12.00 12.41 -19.83
C ARG A 35 10.68 11.82 -19.35
N LEU A 36 10.61 11.53 -18.05
CA LEU A 36 9.44 10.97 -17.39
C LEU A 36 8.19 11.80 -17.67
N LYS A 37 7.15 11.18 -18.22
CA LYS A 37 5.85 11.84 -18.32
C LYS A 37 5.09 11.63 -17.03
N VAL A 38 4.31 12.63 -16.62
CA VAL A 38 3.48 12.56 -15.41
C VAL A 38 2.55 11.33 -15.43
N GLY A 39 1.99 10.99 -16.59
CA GLY A 39 1.13 9.81 -16.74
C GLY A 39 1.85 8.46 -16.65
N GLU A 40 3.18 8.44 -16.52
CA GLU A 40 3.98 7.21 -16.36
C GLU A 40 4.36 6.95 -14.90
N VAL A 41 4.02 7.89 -14.00
CA VAL A 41 4.20 7.76 -12.55
C VAL A 41 2.91 7.24 -11.95
N GLU A 42 2.99 6.07 -11.34
CA GLU A 42 1.87 5.45 -10.63
C GLU A 42 2.14 5.45 -9.13
N CYS A 43 1.11 5.74 -8.34
CA CYS A 43 1.17 5.57 -6.88
C CYS A 43 0.66 4.17 -6.50
N GLN A 44 1.46 3.45 -5.71
CA GLN A 44 1.07 2.22 -5.06
C GLN A 44 0.91 2.42 -3.56
N PHE A 45 -0.07 1.74 -2.98
CA PHE A 45 -0.28 1.63 -1.54
C PHE A 45 0.22 0.27 -1.08
N VAL A 46 1.13 0.26 -0.12
CA VAL A 46 1.79 -0.93 0.40
C VAL A 46 1.44 -1.09 1.87
N LEU A 47 0.89 -2.24 2.26
CA LEU A 47 0.71 -2.62 3.66
C LEU A 47 1.93 -3.43 4.09
N GLY A 48 2.70 -2.89 5.04
CA GLY A 48 3.89 -3.54 5.60
C GLY A 48 3.71 -3.94 7.06
N CYS A 49 4.45 -4.96 7.50
CA CYS A 49 4.59 -5.28 8.91
C CYS A 49 5.83 -4.60 9.51
N ASN A 50 5.63 -3.75 10.53
CA ASN A 50 6.73 -3.01 11.18
C ASN A 50 7.67 -3.91 11.99
N ARG A 51 7.29 -5.16 12.25
CA ARG A 51 8.05 -6.09 13.09
C ARG A 51 9.00 -7.00 12.32
N CYS A 52 8.61 -7.43 11.12
CA CYS A 52 9.41 -8.35 10.32
C CYS A 52 9.65 -7.86 8.89
N SER A 53 9.20 -6.64 8.56
CA SER A 53 9.34 -6.01 7.25
C SER A 53 8.64 -6.74 6.10
N GLU A 54 7.80 -7.74 6.40
CA GLU A 54 6.99 -8.43 5.41
C GLU A 54 6.02 -7.46 4.72
N THR A 55 5.97 -7.53 3.39
CA THR A 55 4.96 -6.84 2.59
C THR A 55 3.71 -7.70 2.51
N LEU A 56 2.61 -7.20 3.08
CA LEU A 56 1.36 -7.94 3.23
C LEU A 56 0.41 -7.70 2.06
N ALA A 57 0.39 -6.49 1.49
CA ALA A 57 -0.41 -6.14 0.32
C ALA A 57 0.23 -5.01 -0.49
N VAL A 58 -0.04 -4.99 -1.79
CA VAL A 58 0.27 -3.88 -2.70
C VAL A 58 -0.97 -3.62 -3.55
N LEU A 59 -1.49 -2.38 -3.51
CA LEU A 59 -2.68 -1.95 -4.24
C LEU A 59 -2.36 -0.76 -5.14
N SER A 60 -3.02 -0.66 -6.29
CA SER A 60 -3.00 0.56 -7.10
C SER A 60 -3.86 1.66 -6.46
N ALA A 61 -3.55 2.92 -6.78
CA ALA A 61 -4.36 4.06 -6.36
C ALA A 61 -5.84 3.90 -6.81
N ASP A 62 -6.09 3.42 -8.02
CA ASP A 62 -7.46 3.21 -8.53
C ASP A 62 -8.22 2.17 -7.70
N ARG A 63 -7.54 1.10 -7.25
CA ARG A 63 -8.17 0.08 -6.41
C ARG A 63 -8.55 0.66 -5.05
N VAL A 64 -7.65 1.46 -4.45
CA VAL A 64 -7.93 2.13 -3.17
C VAL A 64 -9.08 3.12 -3.33
N ALA A 65 -9.09 3.94 -4.37
CA ALA A 65 -10.17 4.88 -4.65
C ALA A 65 -11.53 4.17 -4.82
N SER A 66 -11.55 3.05 -5.56
CA SER A 66 -12.74 2.21 -5.71
C SER A 66 -13.25 1.66 -4.37
N MET A 67 -12.35 1.18 -3.50
CA MET A 67 -12.71 0.70 -2.16
C MET A 67 -13.26 1.82 -1.27
N MET A 68 -12.67 3.01 -1.34
CA MET A 68 -13.11 4.17 -0.57
C MET A 68 -14.49 4.64 -1.02
N ASN A 69 -14.75 4.68 -2.33
CA ASN A 69 -16.07 5.02 -2.87
C ASN A 69 -17.14 4.00 -2.43
N ALA A 70 -16.82 2.71 -2.47
CA ALA A 70 -17.74 1.66 -2.05
C ALA A 70 -18.02 1.63 -0.53
N ALA A 71 -17.17 2.27 0.28
CA ALA A 71 -17.35 2.38 1.73
C ALA A 71 -18.23 3.56 2.16
N LEU A 72 -18.65 4.41 1.21
CA LEU A 72 -19.54 5.55 1.47
C LEU A 72 -21.02 5.21 1.27
N ASP A 73 -21.33 4.02 0.74
CA ASP A 73 -22.68 3.46 0.59
C ASP A 73 -23.10 2.65 1.83
#